data_AF-A0AA88WJ84-F1
#
_entry.id   AF-A0AA88WJ84-F1
#
_cell.length_a   1.000
_cell.length_b   1.000
_cell.length_c   1.000
_cell.angle_alpha   90.00
_cell.angle_beta   90.00
_cell.angle_gamma   90.00
#
_symmetry.space_group_name_H-M   'P 1'
#
loop_
_entity.id
_entity.type
_entity.pdbx_description
1 polymer ?
#
loop_
_entity_poly.entity_id
_entity_poly.type
_entity_poly.pdbx_seq_one_letter_code
_entity_poly.pdbx_strand_id
1 'polypeptide(L)'
;MICRYGAIIMDDQNDDKSLGYTVLHNSSCQHAAPTFVNLMNAAILRLASLNENMTIRTRNHPLPMTQSQHLQRHDLDAFSAAVVLSIAFSFIPASFAVAIVKEREVKAKHQQLISGVSILSYWTSTYVWDFISFLFPSSFAVILFYIFGKFSWL
;
A
#
# COMPACT_ATOMS: atom_id res chain seq x y z
N MET A 1 17.67 -3.52 -6.53
CA MET A 1 18.37 -3.88 -5.27
C MET A 1 19.22 -5.10 -5.55
N ILE A 2 20.54 -4.97 -5.67
CA ILE A 2 21.43 -6.10 -5.96
C ILE A 2 21.92 -6.63 -4.61
N CYS A 3 21.78 -7.94 -4.37
CA CYS A 3 22.28 -8.56 -3.14
C CYS A 3 23.81 -8.63 -3.21
N ARG A 4 24.52 -7.62 -2.67
CA ARG A 4 25.98 -7.46 -2.85
C ARG A 4 26.83 -8.22 -1.84
N TYR A 5 26.26 -8.63 -0.71
CA TYR A 5 27.00 -9.23 0.40
C TYR A 5 26.52 -10.66 0.66
N GLY A 6 27.49 -11.57 0.72
CA GLY A 6 27.33 -12.97 1.07
C GLY A 6 28.70 -13.64 1.13
N ALA A 7 28.81 -14.74 1.86
CA ALA A 7 29.99 -15.56 1.94
C ALA A 7 29.63 -17.01 1.60
N ILE A 8 30.57 -17.73 1.00
CA ILE A 8 30.40 -19.15 0.69
C ILE A 8 31.50 -19.91 1.39
N ILE A 9 31.12 -20.98 2.08
CA ILE A 9 32.02 -21.93 2.72
C ILE A 9 31.87 -23.24 1.95
N MET A 10 32.95 -23.72 1.34
CA MET A 10 32.98 -25.05 0.73
C MET A 10 33.35 -26.06 1.80
N ASP A 11 32.64 -27.18 1.82
CA ASP A 11 32.98 -28.33 2.65
C ASP A 11 34.04 -29.19 1.94
N ASP A 12 34.68 -30.08 2.69
CA ASP A 12 35.60 -31.04 2.10
C ASP A 12 34.86 -32.04 1.21
N GLN A 13 35.58 -32.59 0.23
CA GLN A 13 35.03 -33.61 -0.65
C GLN A 13 34.81 -34.91 0.14
N ASN A 14 33.56 -35.37 0.21
CA ASN A 14 33.27 -36.69 0.76
C ASN A 14 33.81 -37.79 -0.15
N ASP A 15 34.12 -38.97 0.41
CA ASP A 15 34.62 -40.15 -0.33
C ASP A 15 33.69 -40.57 -1.49
N ASP A 16 32.40 -40.23 -1.40
CA ASP A 16 31.39 -40.45 -2.44
C ASP A 16 31.45 -39.44 -3.62
N LYS A 17 32.47 -38.57 -3.67
CA LYS A 17 32.61 -37.44 -4.62
C LYS A 17 31.50 -36.39 -4.51
N SER A 18 30.86 -36.31 -3.35
CA SER A 18 29.82 -35.32 -3.06
C SER A 18 30.45 -34.03 -2.56
N LEU A 19 30.09 -32.91 -3.19
CA LEU A 19 30.50 -31.56 -2.81
C LEU A 19 29.42 -30.86 -1.98
N GLY A 20 29.73 -30.57 -0.72
CA GLY A 20 28.93 -29.71 0.15
C GLY A 20 29.36 -28.24 0.04
N TYR A 21 28.41 -27.31 0.07
CA TYR A 21 28.71 -25.90 0.27
C TYR A 21 27.62 -25.22 1.09
N THR A 22 28.02 -24.26 1.92
CA THR A 22 27.13 -23.43 2.74
C THR A 22 27.16 -22.00 2.24
N VAL A 23 25.97 -21.43 2.01
CA VAL A 23 25.79 -20.05 1.54
C VAL A 23 25.31 -19.17 2.69
N LEU A 24 26.18 -18.28 3.14
CA LEU A 24 25.85 -17.20 4.08
C LEU A 24 25.35 -16.01 3.27
N HIS A 25 24.04 -15.78 3.26
CA HIS A 25 23.40 -14.72 2.48
C HIS A 25 22.80 -13.65 3.39
N ASN A 26 22.69 -12.42 2.87
CA ASN A 26 22.02 -11.33 3.58
C ASN A 26 20.49 -11.47 3.47
N SER A 27 19.80 -11.65 4.62
CA SER A 27 18.35 -11.77 4.71
C SER A 27 17.58 -10.48 4.37
N SER A 28 18.24 -9.31 4.33
CA SER A 28 17.61 -8.05 3.90
C SER A 28 17.26 -8.04 2.40
N CYS A 29 17.86 -8.92 1.59
CA CYS A 29 17.60 -9.01 0.17
C CYS A 29 16.87 -10.32 -0.15
N GLN A 30 15.58 -10.22 -0.50
CA GLN A 30 14.68 -11.38 -0.70
C GLN A 30 15.18 -12.39 -1.73
N HIS A 31 16.01 -11.96 -2.69
CA HIS A 31 16.55 -12.81 -3.74
C HIS A 31 18.01 -13.22 -3.50
N ALA A 32 18.59 -12.93 -2.33
CA ALA A 32 20.01 -13.20 -2.07
C ALA A 32 20.31 -14.70 -2.10
N ALA A 33 19.58 -15.49 -1.31
CA ALA A 33 19.76 -16.94 -1.24
C ALA A 33 19.73 -17.61 -2.63
N PRO A 34 18.67 -17.49 -3.45
CA PRO A 34 18.63 -18.15 -4.74
C PRO A 34 19.67 -17.62 -5.73
N THR A 35 20.09 -16.34 -5.61
CA THR A 35 21.12 -15.76 -6.48
C THR A 35 22.50 -16.36 -6.18
N PHE A 36 22.89 -16.43 -4.91
CA PHE A 36 24.18 -17.01 -4.52
C PHE A 36 24.24 -18.52 -4.77
N VAL A 37 23.14 -19.25 -4.58
CA VAL A 37 23.04 -20.67 -4.97
C VAL A 37 23.21 -20.85 -6.48
N ASN A 38 22.55 -20.02 -7.30
CA ASN A 38 22.72 -20.09 -8.76
C ASN A 38 24.15 -19.75 -9.19
N LEU A 39 24.77 -18.75 -8.56
CA LEU A 39 26.17 -18.37 -8.80
C LEU A 39 27.11 -19.54 -8.49
N MET A 40 26.90 -20.22 -7.35
CA MET A 40 27.70 -21.38 -6.95
C MET A 40 27.52 -22.56 -7.88
N ASN A 41 26.29 -22.90 -8.23
CA ASN A 41 26.02 -23.99 -9.17
C ASN A 41 26.63 -23.72 -10.55
N ALA A 42 26.59 -22.47 -11.02
CA ALA A 42 27.26 -22.08 -12.26
C ALA A 42 28.80 -22.19 -12.17
N ALA A 43 29.40 -21.82 -11.03
CA ALA A 43 30.83 -21.97 -10.81
C ALA A 43 31.27 -23.45 -10.76
N ILE A 44 30.53 -24.30 -10.06
CA ILE A 44 30.78 -25.75 -10.01
C ILE A 44 30.64 -26.37 -11.40
N LEU A 45 29.63 -25.97 -12.17
CA LEU A 45 29.44 -26.45 -13.54
C LEU A 45 30.63 -26.10 -14.45
N ARG A 46 31.17 -24.88 -14.32
CA ARG A 46 32.36 -24.44 -15.06
C ARG A 46 33.59 -25.26 -14.70
N LEU A 47 33.80 -25.54 -13.41
CA LEU A 47 34.90 -26.36 -12.93
C LEU A 47 34.78 -27.82 -13.42
N ALA A 48 33.59 -28.40 -13.34
CA ALA A 48 33.37 -29.79 -13.77
C ALA A 48 33.48 -29.98 -15.28
N SER A 49 33.09 -28.98 -16.07
CA SER A 49 33.03 -29.10 -17.54
C SER A 49 34.25 -28.52 -18.26
N LEU A 50 35.22 -27.96 -17.53
CA LEU A 50 36.40 -27.26 -18.08
C LEU A 50 36.04 -26.19 -19.13
N ASN A 51 34.85 -25.61 -19.04
CA ASN A 51 34.32 -24.65 -20.00
C ASN A 51 33.80 -23.41 -19.28
N GLU A 52 34.53 -22.31 -19.41
CA GLU A 52 34.25 -21.05 -18.72
C GLU A 52 32.96 -20.37 -19.20
N ASN A 53 32.52 -20.66 -20.43
CA ASN A 53 31.35 -20.03 -21.04
C ASN A 53 30.02 -20.64 -20.58
N MET A 54 30.05 -21.78 -19.89
CA MET A 54 28.84 -22.38 -19.34
C MET A 54 28.30 -21.55 -18.17
N THR A 55 27.00 -21.22 -18.22
CA THR A 55 26.33 -20.50 -17.16
C THR A 55 24.91 -21.02 -16.96
N ILE A 56 24.44 -20.99 -15.72
CA ILE A 56 23.09 -21.39 -15.35
C ILE A 56 22.28 -20.13 -15.11
N ARG A 57 21.11 -20.03 -15.73
CA ARG A 57 20.18 -18.91 -15.55
C ARG A 57 18.91 -19.39 -14.89
N THR A 58 18.71 -19.01 -13.64
CA THR A 58 17.45 -19.23 -12.93
C THR A 58 16.50 -18.07 -13.17
N ARG A 59 15.21 -18.38 -13.32
CA ARG A 59 14.12 -17.39 -13.37
C ARG A 59 13.08 -17.78 -12.33
N ASN A 60 12.75 -16.85 -11.45
CA ASN A 60 11.63 -17.02 -10.54
C ASN A 60 10.43 -16.29 -11.16
N HIS A 61 9.36 -17.03 -11.45
CA HIS A 61 8.09 -16.45 -11.85
C HIS A 61 7.03 -16.96 -10.85
N PRO A 62 6.31 -16.06 -10.16
CA PRO A 62 5.29 -16.48 -9.22
C PRO A 62 4.20 -17.26 -9.97
N LEU A 63 3.61 -18.23 -9.28
CA LEU A 63 2.44 -18.94 -9.79
C LEU A 63 1.26 -17.96 -9.91
N PRO A 64 0.32 -18.22 -10.85
CA PRO A 64 -0.92 -17.45 -10.91
C PRO A 64 -1.63 -17.52 -9.55
N MET A 65 -2.11 -16.38 -9.07
CA MET A 65 -2.82 -16.32 -7.79
C MET A 65 -4.15 -17.08 -7.87
N THR A 66 -4.53 -17.71 -6.76
CA THR A 66 -5.84 -18.36 -6.66
C THR A 66 -6.94 -17.32 -6.48
N GLN A 67 -8.18 -17.70 -6.78
CA GLN A 67 -9.35 -16.82 -6.60
C GLN A 67 -9.48 -16.30 -5.15
N SER A 68 -9.18 -17.15 -4.15
CA SER A 68 -9.20 -16.75 -2.74
C SER A 68 -8.14 -15.70 -2.40
N GLN A 69 -6.95 -15.79 -2.98
CA GLN A 69 -5.87 -14.80 -2.78
C GLN A 69 -6.19 -13.47 -3.45
N HIS A 70 -6.84 -13.50 -4.62
CA HIS A 70 -7.31 -12.29 -5.30
C HIS A 70 -8.37 -11.55 -4.49
N LEU A 71 -9.37 -12.28 -3.97
CA LEU A 71 -10.41 -11.71 -3.11
C LEU A 71 -9.80 -11.11 -1.85
N GLN A 72 -8.91 -11.83 -1.18
CA GLN A 72 -8.26 -11.33 0.04
C GLN A 72 -7.46 -10.04 -0.22
N ARG A 73 -6.73 -9.94 -1.33
CA ARG A 73 -6.03 -8.70 -1.69
C ARG A 73 -7.00 -7.56 -1.96
N HIS A 74 -8.05 -7.83 -2.73
CA HIS A 74 -9.06 -6.83 -3.05
C HIS A 74 -9.75 -6.31 -1.78
N ASP A 75 -10.04 -7.18 -0.82
CA ASP A 75 -10.65 -6.81 0.47
C ASP A 75 -9.72 -5.92 1.30
N LEU A 76 -8.42 -6.24 1.34
CA LEU A 76 -7.42 -5.41 2.03
C LEU A 76 -7.31 -4.02 1.40
N ASP A 77 -7.28 -3.95 0.07
CA ASP A 77 -7.23 -2.68 -0.65
C ASP A 77 -8.51 -1.86 -0.41
N ALA A 78 -9.68 -2.48 -0.48
CA ALA A 78 -10.96 -1.84 -0.21
C ALA A 78 -11.06 -1.34 1.24
N PHE A 79 -10.58 -2.12 2.21
CA PHE A 79 -10.52 -1.70 3.61
C PHE A 79 -9.61 -0.48 3.80
N SER A 80 -8.44 -0.48 3.18
CA SER A 80 -7.51 0.65 3.26
C SER A 80 -8.13 1.94 2.70
N ALA A 81 -8.85 1.84 1.57
CA ALA A 81 -9.55 2.97 0.97
C ALA A 81 -10.69 3.48 1.85
N ALA A 82 -11.46 2.57 2.46
CA ALA A 82 -12.54 2.93 3.39
C ALA A 82 -12.02 3.69 4.63
N VAL A 83 -10.86 3.28 5.18
CA VAL A 83 -10.24 3.97 6.32
C VAL A 83 -9.82 5.39 5.93
N VAL A 84 -9.14 5.57 4.79
CA VAL A 84 -8.71 6.89 4.31
C VAL A 84 -9.92 7.79 4.05
N LEU A 85 -10.97 7.27 3.43
CA LEU A 85 -12.23 8.01 3.21
C LEU A 85 -12.89 8.40 4.53
N SER A 86 -12.92 7.51 5.52
CA SER A 86 -13.50 7.81 6.84
C SER A 86 -12.75 8.95 7.54
N ILE A 87 -11.42 8.95 7.46
CA ILE A 87 -10.59 10.04 7.97
C ILE A 87 -10.91 11.35 7.22
N ALA A 88 -11.01 11.30 5.89
CA ALA A 88 -11.38 12.48 5.08
C ALA A 88 -12.75 13.06 5.49
N PHE A 89 -13.76 12.19 5.68
CA PHE A 89 -15.10 12.61 6.11
C PHE A 89 -15.11 13.20 7.54
N SER A 90 -14.22 12.77 8.43
CA SER A 90 -14.13 13.33 9.80
C SER A 90 -13.70 14.81 9.83
N PHE A 91 -13.01 15.31 8.80
CA PHE A 91 -12.61 16.71 8.73
C PHE A 91 -13.79 17.66 8.48
N ILE A 92 -14.89 17.17 7.91
CA ILE A 92 -16.09 17.96 7.61
C ILE A 92 -16.74 18.51 8.90
N PRO A 93 -17.15 17.69 9.89
CA PRO A 93 -17.69 18.21 11.15
C PRO A 93 -16.65 19.00 11.96
N ALA A 94 -15.36 18.64 11.85
CA ALA A 94 -14.30 19.41 12.49
C ALA A 94 -14.21 20.85 11.94
N SER A 95 -14.46 21.05 10.64
CA SER A 95 -14.48 22.38 10.03
C SER A 95 -15.63 23.25 10.54
N PHE A 96 -16.81 22.67 10.80
CA PHE A 96 -17.96 23.40 11.37
C PHE A 96 -17.71 23.84 12.81
N ALA A 97 -17.00 23.02 13.60
CA ALA A 97 -16.63 23.41 14.95
C ALA A 97 -15.79 24.71 14.96
N VAL A 98 -14.86 24.88 14.01
CA VAL A 98 -14.06 26.11 13.88
C VAL A 98 -14.93 27.31 13.49
N ALA A 99 -15.88 27.13 12.57
CA ALA A 99 -16.79 28.20 12.18
C ALA A 99 -17.67 28.66 13.35
N ILE A 100 -18.20 27.73 14.15
CA ILE A 100 -19.00 28.05 15.36
C ILE A 100 -18.16 28.78 16.41
N VAL A 101 -16.89 28.38 16.61
CA VAL A 101 -15.99 29.06 17.55
C VAL A 101 -15.76 30.51 17.10
N LYS A 102 -15.45 30.74 15.82
CA LYS A 102 -15.31 32.11 15.27
C LYS A 102 -16.59 32.93 15.42
N GLU A 103 -17.75 32.31 15.21
CA GLU A 103 -19.03 32.98 15.36
C GLU A 103 -19.29 33.42 16.81
N ARG A 104 -18.85 32.62 17.79
CA ARG A 104 -18.90 32.98 19.23
C ARG A 104 -17.96 34.13 19.56
N GLU A 105 -16.76 34.17 18.98
CA GLU A 105 -15.80 35.27 19.19
C GLU A 105 -16.34 36.60 18.67
N VAL A 106 -16.97 36.60 17.49
CA VAL A 106 -17.54 37.81 16.86
C VAL A 106 -18.93 38.18 17.42
N LYS A 107 -19.53 37.31 18.25
CA LYS A 107 -20.91 37.45 18.77
C LYS A 107 -21.97 37.61 17.65
N ALA A 108 -21.70 37.10 16.45
CA ALA A 108 -22.56 37.30 15.28
C ALA A 108 -23.98 36.74 15.50
N LYS A 109 -24.09 35.59 16.19
CA LYS A 109 -25.38 35.04 16.63
C LYS A 109 -26.23 36.01 17.44
N HIS A 110 -25.60 36.79 18.32
CA HIS A 110 -26.31 37.78 19.15
C HIS A 110 -26.82 38.94 18.30
N GLN A 111 -26.02 39.41 17.33
CA GLN A 111 -26.43 40.45 16.38
C GLN A 111 -27.58 39.98 15.47
N GLN A 112 -27.56 38.72 15.01
CA GLN A 112 -28.67 38.15 14.22
C GLN A 112 -29.97 38.06 15.03
N LEU A 113 -29.87 37.76 16.32
CA LEU A 113 -31.03 37.65 17.21
C LEU A 113 -31.64 39.03 17.55
N ILE A 114 -30.80 40.06 17.73
CA ILE A 114 -31.25 41.46 17.88
C ILE A 114 -31.90 41.97 16.57
N SER A 115 -31.46 41.47 15.42
CA SER A 115 -32.01 41.82 14.10
C SER A 115 -33.32 41.09 13.76
N GLY A 116 -33.90 40.32 14.69
CA GLY A 116 -35.19 39.67 14.52
C GLY A 116 -35.16 38.35 13.75
N VAL A 117 -33.99 37.77 13.47
CA VAL A 117 -33.88 36.44 12.85
C VAL A 117 -34.24 35.37 13.88
N SER A 118 -35.14 34.47 13.50
CA SER A 118 -35.53 33.35 14.35
C SER A 118 -34.40 32.32 14.48
N ILE A 119 -34.25 31.73 15.66
CA ILE A 119 -33.24 30.70 15.94
C ILE A 119 -33.36 29.51 14.96
N LEU A 120 -34.58 29.24 14.48
CA LEU A 120 -34.89 28.17 13.53
C LEU A 120 -34.31 28.44 12.14
N SER A 121 -34.33 29.69 11.67
CA SER A 121 -33.72 30.07 10.39
C SER A 121 -32.21 29.89 10.40
N TYR A 122 -31.58 30.11 11.56
CA TYR A 122 -30.14 29.88 11.75
C TYR A 122 -29.81 28.39 11.64
N TRP A 123 -30.49 27.54 12.43
CA TRP A 123 -30.25 26.09 12.39
C TRP A 123 -30.50 25.50 11.00
N THR A 124 -31.58 25.92 10.32
CA THR A 124 -31.88 25.44 8.96
C THR A 124 -30.80 25.85 7.96
N SER A 125 -30.29 27.10 8.02
CA SER A 125 -29.17 27.53 7.17
C SER A 125 -27.91 26.69 7.42
N THR A 126 -27.61 26.37 8.68
CA THR A 126 -26.47 25.51 9.03
C THR A 126 -26.65 24.09 8.47
N TYR A 127 -27.83 23.48 8.63
CA TYR A 127 -28.09 22.15 8.07
C TYR A 127 -27.98 22.11 6.54
N VAL A 128 -28.48 23.14 5.86
CA VAL A 128 -28.38 23.23 4.39
C VAL A 128 -26.92 23.38 3.95
N TRP A 129 -26.15 24.19 4.66
CA TRP A 129 -24.72 24.37 4.38
C TRP A 129 -23.92 23.08 4.61
N ASP A 130 -24.22 22.34 5.67
CA ASP A 130 -23.61 21.05 5.97
C ASP A 130 -23.95 20.01 4.89
N PHE A 131 -25.21 19.98 4.43
CA PHE A 131 -25.66 19.09 3.37
C PHE A 131 -24.95 19.35 2.03
N ILE A 132 -24.82 20.61 1.63
CA ILE A 132 -24.09 21.01 0.41
C ILE A 132 -22.60 20.66 0.56
N SER A 133 -22.02 20.90 1.72
CA SER A 133 -20.61 20.60 1.98
C SER A 133 -20.32 19.10 2.00
N PHE A 134 -21.30 18.25 2.34
CA PHE A 134 -21.17 16.80 2.27
C PHE A 134 -21.34 16.25 0.84
N LEU A 135 -22.13 16.92 0.00
CA LEU A 135 -22.32 16.54 -1.41
C LEU A 135 -21.03 16.57 -2.23
N PHE A 136 -20.14 17.53 -1.99
CA PHE A 136 -18.84 17.63 -2.69
C PHE A 136 -17.93 16.41 -2.47
N PRO A 137 -17.54 16.03 -1.23
CA PRO A 137 -16.72 14.86 -0.98
C PRO A 137 -17.44 13.55 -1.32
N SER A 138 -18.76 13.48 -1.15
CA SER A 138 -19.56 12.30 -1.54
C SER A 138 -19.54 12.09 -3.06
N SER A 139 -19.78 13.13 -3.86
CA SER A 139 -19.72 13.05 -5.32
C SER A 139 -18.31 12.73 -5.81
N PHE A 140 -17.28 13.33 -5.21
CA PHE A 140 -15.88 13.01 -5.51
C PHE A 140 -15.56 11.53 -5.24
N ALA A 141 -16.01 10.98 -4.10
CA ALA A 141 -15.84 9.57 -3.78
C ALA A 141 -16.52 8.66 -4.83
N VAL A 142 -17.76 8.97 -5.22
CA VAL A 142 -18.49 8.20 -6.27
C VAL A 142 -17.75 8.23 -7.60
N ILE A 143 -17.21 9.39 -8.02
CA ILE A 143 -16.43 9.52 -9.25
C ILE A 143 -15.16 8.67 -9.19
N LEU A 144 -14.42 8.70 -8.07
CA LEU A 144 -13.24 7.88 -7.88
C LEU A 144 -13.57 6.38 -7.95
N PHE A 145 -14.62 5.94 -7.27
CA PHE A 145 -15.06 4.54 -7.34
C PHE A 145 -15.45 4.13 -8.76
N TYR A 146 -16.08 5.03 -9.53
CA TYR A 146 -16.41 4.74 -10.93
C TYR A 146 -15.16 4.59 -11.82
N ILE A 147 -14.17 5.48 -11.66
CA ILE A 147 -12.93 5.44 -12.43
C ILE A 147 -12.10 4.20 -12.07
N PHE A 148 -11.86 3.97 -10.77
CA PHE A 148 -11.05 2.83 -10.31
C PHE A 148 -11.78 1.49 -10.44
N GLY A 149 -13.11 1.47 -10.28
CA GLY A 149 -13.91 0.29 -10.52
C GLY A 149 -13.88 -0.17 -11.97
N LYS A 150 -13.78 0.74 -12.95
CA LYS A 150 -13.57 0.39 -14.36
C LYS A 150 -12.14 -0.03 -14.67
N PHE A 151 -11.15 0.54 -13.97
CA PHE A 151 -9.73 0.21 -14.17
C PHE A 151 -9.37 -1.18 -13.62
N SER A 152 -10.05 -1.66 -12.58
CA SER A 152 -9.80 -2.98 -11.97
C SER A 152 -10.26 -4.18 -12.84
N TRP A 153 -11.16 -3.96 -13.80
CA TRP A 153 -11.73 -5.00 -14.68
C TRP A 153 -11.13 -5.04 -16.10
N LEU A 154 -10.13 -4.20 -16.40
CA LEU A 154 -9.39 -4.15 -17.68
C LEU A 154 -7.94 -4.59 -17.47
#